data_AF-A0A1H5WQR4-F1
#
_entry.id   AF-A0A1H5WQR4-F1
#
_cell.length_a   1.000
_cell.length_b   1.000
_cell.length_c   1.000
_cell.angle_alpha   90.00
_cell.angle_beta   90.00
_cell.angle_gamma   90.00
#
_symmetry.space_group_name_H-M   'P 1'
#
loop_
_entity.id
_entity.type
_entity.pdbx_description
1 polymer ?
#
loop_
_entity_poly.entity_id
_entity_poly.type
_entity_poly.pdbx_seq_one_letter_code
_entity_poly.pdbx_strand_id
1 'polypeptide(L)'
;MKELMNILSTREISILVWSIIIFSILIYIARKEFLNVLKLLLNYKILFPLIFFFLYNFVIVYVLKKISFWDYNLLKDTLIWLFSSGIIVFFNANKISSTNYFTKILKDNLKVIIFLEFLLNFYTFGILTELILVPIISFIVILYEYSKHSMKNNPEHIKVNKFLHFTLSIVGIIFLINIFFRTFNGYDKLFTSDNIKTIYLPIILTTISFPFYYFLALGMIYEEFFVRINFMFSDSRIKKDVKKQILLKANFRINRLTNIKNNFEKNKAYEKNIAEYINSIK
;
A
#
# COMPACT_ATOMS: atom_id res chain seq x y z
N MET A 1 -11.18 25.19 12.33
CA MET A 1 -10.11 25.39 11.33
C MET A 1 -8.76 25.70 11.99
N LYS A 2 -8.67 26.60 13.00
CA LYS A 2 -7.43 26.84 13.78
C LYS A 2 -6.90 25.61 14.54
N GLU A 3 -7.77 24.77 15.09
CA GLU A 3 -7.33 23.55 15.80
C GLU A 3 -6.76 22.47 14.87
N LEU A 4 -7.31 22.31 13.66
CA LEU A 4 -6.76 21.38 12.65
C LEU A 4 -5.38 21.83 12.15
N MET A 5 -5.15 23.13 12.01
CA MET A 5 -3.85 23.69 11.61
C MET A 5 -2.77 23.53 12.69
N ASN A 6 -3.14 23.41 13.96
CA ASN A 6 -2.18 23.22 15.06
C ASN A 6 -1.73 21.75 15.24
N ILE A 7 -2.46 20.79 14.65
CA ILE A 7 -2.14 19.36 14.72
C ILE A 7 -1.22 18.95 13.56
N LEU A 8 -1.28 19.68 12.44
CA LEU A 8 -0.52 19.39 11.23
C LEU A 8 0.86 20.05 11.26
N SER A 9 1.87 19.30 10.81
CA SER A 9 3.21 19.83 10.60
C SER A 9 3.27 20.75 9.38
N THR A 10 4.25 21.65 9.33
CA THR A 10 4.44 22.55 8.17
C THR A 10 4.63 21.79 6.86
N ARG A 11 5.22 20.60 6.91
CA ARG A 11 5.35 19.71 5.74
C ARG A 11 4.03 19.09 5.34
N GLU A 12 3.24 18.59 6.28
CA GLU A 12 1.90 18.06 6.01
C GLU A 12 1.01 19.13 5.37
N ILE A 13 1.05 20.36 5.89
CA ILE A 13 0.34 21.51 5.31
C ILE A 13 0.80 21.77 3.88
N SER A 14 2.12 21.79 3.61
CA SER A 14 2.66 21.98 2.25
C SER A 14 2.21 20.88 1.29
N ILE A 15 2.28 19.61 1.71
CA ILE A 15 1.83 18.46 0.92
C ILE A 15 0.33 18.58 0.63
N LEU A 16 -0.49 18.96 1.60
CA LEU A 16 -1.93 19.16 1.40
C LEU A 16 -2.22 20.29 0.40
N VAL A 17 -1.55 21.44 0.55
CA VAL A 17 -1.70 22.58 -0.37
C VAL A 17 -1.39 22.16 -1.80
N TRP A 18 -0.23 21.54 -2.04
CA TRP A 18 0.17 21.10 -3.38
C TRP A 18 -0.70 19.96 -3.91
N SER A 19 -1.11 19.03 -3.05
CA SER A 19 -2.03 17.96 -3.44
C SER A 19 -3.36 18.55 -3.93
N ILE A 20 -3.94 19.50 -3.20
CA ILE A 20 -5.19 20.16 -3.60
C ILE A 20 -5.03 20.87 -4.95
N ILE A 21 -3.93 21.61 -5.14
CA ILE A 21 -3.65 22.31 -6.41
C ILE A 21 -3.55 21.31 -7.57
N ILE A 22 -2.72 20.28 -7.42
CA ILE A 22 -2.49 19.26 -8.46
C ILE A 22 -3.78 18.49 -8.75
N PHE A 23 -4.50 18.03 -7.73
CA PHE A 23 -5.77 17.33 -7.93
C PHE A 23 -6.81 18.22 -8.60
N SER A 24 -6.88 19.52 -8.26
CA SER A 24 -7.80 20.45 -8.92
C SER A 24 -7.47 20.61 -10.41
N ILE A 25 -6.19 20.74 -10.75
CA ILE A 25 -5.71 20.80 -12.14
C ILE A 25 -6.03 19.49 -12.87
N LEU A 26 -5.77 18.34 -12.26
CA LEU A 26 -6.06 17.02 -12.84
C LEU A 26 -7.55 16.80 -13.09
N ILE A 27 -8.41 17.18 -12.14
CA ILE A 27 -9.87 17.10 -12.29
C ILE A 27 -10.34 18.03 -13.42
N TYR A 28 -9.74 19.21 -13.55
CA TYR A 28 -10.06 20.15 -14.61
C TYR A 28 -9.67 19.62 -15.99
N ILE A 29 -8.46 19.08 -16.14
CA ILE A 29 -7.94 18.58 -17.42
C ILE A 29 -8.58 17.23 -17.80
N ALA A 30 -8.68 16.30 -16.85
CA ALA A 30 -9.05 14.91 -17.06
C ALA A 30 -10.39 14.56 -16.39
N ARG A 31 -11.38 15.45 -16.52
CA ARG A 31 -12.67 15.34 -15.83
C ARG A 31 -13.38 14.01 -16.10
N LYS A 32 -13.34 13.52 -17.35
CA LYS A 32 -14.02 12.28 -17.75
C LYS A 32 -13.33 11.07 -17.15
N GLU A 33 -12.00 11.05 -17.19
CA GLU A 33 -11.14 10.02 -16.63
C GLU A 33 -11.32 9.95 -15.11
N PHE A 34 -11.35 11.11 -14.44
CA PHE A 34 -11.61 11.19 -13.01
C PHE A 34 -12.98 10.59 -12.63
N LEU A 35 -14.03 10.92 -13.38
CA LEU A 35 -15.35 10.31 -13.17
C LEU A 35 -15.34 8.80 -13.41
N ASN A 36 -14.55 8.31 -14.37
CA ASN A 36 -14.39 6.87 -14.59
C ASN A 36 -13.67 6.19 -13.43
N VAL A 37 -12.62 6.81 -12.87
CA VAL A 37 -11.94 6.30 -11.67
C VAL A 37 -12.91 6.21 -10.49
N LEU A 38 -13.73 7.25 -10.26
CA LEU A 38 -14.75 7.20 -9.21
C LEU A 38 -15.78 6.09 -9.43
N LYS A 39 -16.24 5.89 -10.67
CA LYS A 39 -17.14 4.76 -11.01
C LYS A 39 -16.49 3.41 -10.76
N LEU A 40 -15.19 3.26 -11.03
CA LEU A 40 -14.45 2.03 -10.75
C LEU A 40 -14.33 1.78 -9.26
N LEU A 41 -14.03 2.80 -8.45
CA LEU A 41 -13.97 2.68 -6.99
C LEU A 41 -15.33 2.28 -6.38
N LEU A 42 -16.43 2.72 -7.00
CA LEU A 42 -17.79 2.35 -6.59
C LEU A 42 -18.25 0.98 -7.10
N ASN A 43 -17.43 0.26 -7.88
CA ASN A 43 -17.75 -1.11 -8.26
C ASN A 43 -17.75 -2.00 -7.01
N TYR A 44 -18.78 -2.85 -6.86
CA TYR A 44 -18.94 -3.72 -5.69
C TYR A 44 -17.70 -4.59 -5.40
N LYS A 45 -16.92 -4.96 -6.42
CA LYS A 45 -15.68 -5.75 -6.27
C LYS A 45 -14.55 -4.99 -5.57
N ILE A 46 -14.58 -3.66 -5.59
CA ILE A 46 -13.61 -2.79 -4.91
C ILE A 46 -14.24 -2.20 -3.65
N LEU A 47 -15.47 -1.69 -3.77
CA LEU A 47 -16.19 -1.01 -2.71
C LEU A 47 -16.38 -1.89 -1.47
N PHE A 48 -16.84 -3.14 -1.63
CA PHE A 48 -17.06 -4.01 -0.46
C PHE A 48 -15.75 -4.34 0.27
N PRO A 49 -14.69 -4.84 -0.40
CA PRO A 49 -13.41 -5.05 0.28
C PRO A 49 -12.85 -3.78 0.92
N LEU A 50 -13.05 -2.61 0.30
CA LEU A 50 -12.59 -1.33 0.84
C LEU A 50 -13.36 -0.93 2.10
N ILE A 51 -14.69 -1.11 2.13
CA ILE A 51 -15.51 -0.88 3.33
C ILE A 51 -15.08 -1.82 4.46
N PHE A 52 -14.88 -3.12 4.14
CA PHE A 52 -14.37 -4.09 5.11
C PHE A 52 -12.99 -3.72 5.65
N PHE A 53 -12.10 -3.17 4.80
CA PHE A 53 -10.81 -2.66 5.23
C PHE A 53 -10.93 -1.52 6.24
N PHE A 54 -11.81 -0.54 5.98
CA PHE A 54 -12.06 0.55 6.92
C PHE A 54 -12.67 0.07 8.24
N LEU A 55 -13.66 -0.83 8.18
CA LEU A 55 -14.27 -1.43 9.38
C LEU A 55 -13.25 -2.22 10.20
N TYR A 56 -12.40 -3.02 9.53
CA TYR A 56 -11.35 -3.79 10.19
C TYR A 56 -10.37 -2.87 10.94
N ASN A 57 -9.92 -1.78 10.31
CA ASN A 57 -9.04 -0.81 10.97
C ASN A 57 -9.73 -0.03 12.09
N PHE A 58 -11.01 0.28 11.95
CA PHE A 58 -11.79 0.88 13.03
C PHE A 58 -11.83 -0.04 14.26
N VAL A 59 -12.04 -1.34 14.07
CA VAL A 59 -11.97 -2.33 15.16
C VAL A 59 -10.57 -2.38 15.79
N ILE A 60 -9.50 -2.36 14.99
CA ILE A 60 -8.12 -2.31 15.51
C ILE A 60 -7.94 -1.08 16.42
N VAL A 61 -8.28 0.10 15.94
CA VAL A 61 -8.14 1.35 16.71
C VAL A 61 -8.97 1.30 17.99
N TYR A 62 -10.19 0.77 17.92
CA TYR A 62 -11.04 0.56 19.10
C TYR A 62 -10.39 -0.38 20.13
N VAL A 63 -9.80 -1.49 19.69
CA VAL A 63 -9.07 -2.42 20.57
C VAL A 63 -7.83 -1.75 21.16
N LEU A 64 -7.04 -1.03 20.36
CA LEU A 64 -5.87 -0.28 20.84
C LEU A 64 -6.25 0.79 21.87
N LYS A 65 -7.41 1.43 21.71
CA LYS A 65 -7.96 2.36 22.71
C LYS A 65 -8.33 1.65 24.02
N LYS A 66 -8.91 0.46 23.94
CA LYS A 66 -9.29 -0.34 25.12
C LYS A 66 -8.09 -0.80 25.96
N ILE A 67 -6.95 -1.06 25.33
CA ILE A 67 -5.70 -1.43 26.02
C ILE A 67 -4.84 -0.20 26.38
N SER A 68 -5.40 1.01 26.31
CA SER A 68 -4.72 2.28 26.64
C SER A 68 -3.48 2.61 25.79
N PHE A 69 -3.30 1.92 24.64
CA PHE A 69 -2.25 2.25 23.69
C PHE A 69 -2.62 3.48 22.86
N TRP A 70 -3.87 3.52 22.38
CA TRP A 70 -4.36 4.59 21.49
C TRP A 70 -5.21 5.63 22.23
N ASP A 71 -4.95 6.90 21.96
CA ASP A 71 -5.73 8.05 22.39
C ASP A 71 -5.92 9.05 21.22
N TYR A 72 -6.69 10.11 21.44
CA TYR A 72 -7.04 11.06 20.39
C TYR A 72 -5.84 11.80 19.77
N ASN A 73 -4.69 11.85 20.45
CA ASN A 73 -3.49 12.49 19.91
C ASN A 73 -2.96 11.71 18.69
N LEU A 74 -3.15 10.39 18.68
CA LEU A 74 -2.75 9.48 17.60
C LEU A 74 -3.73 9.44 16.41
N LEU A 75 -4.84 10.19 16.47
CA LEU A 75 -5.85 10.18 15.40
C LEU A 75 -5.26 10.64 14.07
N LYS A 76 -4.46 11.72 14.09
CA LYS A 76 -3.80 12.22 12.89
C LYS A 76 -2.91 11.14 12.28
N ASP A 77 -2.01 10.58 13.08
CA ASP A 77 -1.03 9.58 12.62
C ASP A 77 -1.73 8.33 12.07
N THR A 78 -2.82 7.90 12.72
CA THR A 78 -3.68 6.80 12.24
C THR A 78 -4.27 7.09 10.85
N LEU A 79 -4.81 8.29 10.62
CA LEU A 79 -5.39 8.68 9.34
C LEU A 79 -4.32 8.78 8.26
N ILE A 80 -3.17 9.39 8.57
CA ILE A 80 -2.04 9.49 7.64
C ILE A 80 -1.59 8.09 7.23
N TRP A 81 -1.38 7.18 8.19
CA TRP A 81 -1.00 5.80 7.90
C TRP A 81 -2.06 5.08 7.04
N LEU A 82 -3.34 5.23 7.38
CA LEU A 82 -4.45 4.57 6.70
C LEU A 82 -4.54 4.98 5.23
N PHE A 83 -4.52 6.29 4.95
CA PHE A 83 -4.65 6.83 3.58
C PHE A 83 -3.36 6.78 2.75
N SER A 84 -2.22 6.58 3.39
CA SER A 84 -0.94 6.34 2.70
C SER A 84 -0.69 4.83 2.59
N SER A 85 0.02 4.25 3.55
CA SER A 85 0.46 2.86 3.51
C SER A 85 -0.69 1.86 3.46
N GLY A 86 -1.72 2.06 4.29
CA GLY A 86 -2.86 1.13 4.36
C GLY A 86 -3.51 0.92 3.01
N ILE A 87 -3.89 2.01 2.35
CA ILE A 87 -4.48 2.00 1.01
C ILE A 87 -3.48 1.50 -0.06
N ILE A 88 -2.20 1.86 0.01
CA ILE A 88 -1.19 1.40 -0.95
C ILE A 88 -1.05 -0.13 -0.90
N VAL A 89 -1.00 -0.73 0.29
CA VAL A 89 -0.90 -2.19 0.43
C VAL A 89 -2.21 -2.85 -0.02
N PHE A 90 -3.36 -2.28 0.32
CA PHE A 90 -4.67 -2.74 -0.13
C PHE A 90 -4.74 -2.87 -1.67
N PHE A 91 -4.38 -1.82 -2.40
CA PHE A 91 -4.42 -1.85 -3.88
C PHE A 91 -3.33 -2.71 -4.51
N ASN A 92 -2.23 -2.97 -3.81
CA ASN A 92 -1.18 -3.88 -4.27
C ASN A 92 -1.41 -5.34 -3.88
N ALA A 93 -2.49 -5.66 -3.16
CA ALA A 93 -2.80 -7.03 -2.73
C ALA A 93 -2.95 -8.01 -3.92
N ASN A 94 -3.35 -7.52 -5.09
CA ASN A 94 -3.47 -8.30 -6.31
C ASN A 94 -2.13 -8.81 -6.87
N LYS A 95 -1.00 -8.16 -6.53
CA LYS A 95 0.34 -8.59 -6.96
C LYS A 95 0.84 -9.78 -6.13
N ILE A 96 0.16 -10.10 -5.04
CA ILE A 96 0.61 -11.11 -4.09
C ILE A 96 0.35 -12.50 -4.65
N SER A 97 1.41 -13.15 -5.12
CA SER A 97 1.36 -14.52 -5.67
C SER A 97 1.91 -15.59 -4.73
N SER A 98 2.65 -15.22 -3.69
CA SER A 98 3.24 -16.15 -2.72
C SER A 98 3.41 -15.51 -1.35
N THR A 99 3.56 -16.33 -0.31
CA THR A 99 3.87 -15.89 1.06
C THR A 99 5.17 -15.10 1.15
N ASN A 100 6.21 -15.50 0.41
CA ASN A 100 7.49 -14.80 0.41
C ASN A 100 7.33 -13.42 -0.24
N TYR A 101 6.59 -13.34 -1.33
CA TYR A 101 6.29 -12.06 -1.98
C TYR A 101 5.41 -11.17 -1.11
N PHE A 102 4.43 -11.75 -0.40
CA PHE A 102 3.61 -11.07 0.60
C PHE A 102 4.48 -10.39 1.67
N THR A 103 5.38 -11.16 2.31
CA THR A 103 6.27 -10.62 3.36
C THR A 103 7.24 -9.58 2.81
N LYS A 104 7.69 -9.71 1.56
CA LYS A 104 8.54 -8.74 0.89
C LYS A 104 7.81 -7.40 0.71
N ILE A 105 6.62 -7.40 0.12
CA ILE A 105 5.82 -6.18 -0.06
C ILE A 105 5.62 -5.49 1.28
N LEU A 106 5.26 -6.23 2.33
CA LEU A 106 5.07 -5.61 3.64
C LEU A 106 6.36 -5.06 4.24
N LYS A 107 7.47 -5.78 4.17
CA LYS A 107 8.77 -5.28 4.67
C LYS A 107 9.23 -4.04 3.93
N ASP A 108 9.04 -4.01 2.61
CA ASP A 108 9.43 -2.86 1.79
C ASP A 108 8.55 -1.64 2.14
N ASN A 109 7.24 -1.84 2.35
CA ASN A 109 6.35 -0.76 2.81
C ASN A 109 6.69 -0.30 4.25
N LEU A 110 6.95 -1.22 5.19
CA LEU A 110 7.32 -0.90 6.58
C LEU A 110 8.62 -0.09 6.69
N LYS A 111 9.64 -0.40 5.89
CA LYS A 111 10.89 0.37 5.86
C LYS A 111 10.65 1.81 5.42
N VAL A 112 9.83 1.99 4.37
CA VAL A 112 9.45 3.31 3.88
C VAL A 112 8.64 4.07 4.92
N ILE A 113 7.74 3.39 5.65
CA ILE A 113 6.96 3.99 6.74
C ILE A 113 7.86 4.49 7.87
N ILE A 114 8.75 3.66 8.42
CA ILE A 114 9.64 4.07 9.52
C ILE A 114 10.49 5.27 9.10
N PHE A 115 10.97 5.26 7.85
CA PHE A 115 11.76 6.36 7.30
C PHE A 115 10.93 7.63 7.11
N LEU A 116 9.71 7.53 6.57
CA LEU A 116 8.80 8.65 6.35
C LEU A 116 8.27 9.23 7.67
N GLU A 117 7.86 8.41 8.63
CA GLU A 117 7.36 8.86 9.95
C GLU A 117 8.40 9.74 10.65
N PHE A 118 9.65 9.26 10.67
CA PHE A 118 10.76 9.93 11.34
C PHE A 118 11.14 11.24 10.64
N LEU A 119 11.08 11.27 9.30
CA LEU A 119 11.31 12.47 8.51
C LEU A 119 10.17 13.48 8.65
N LEU A 120 8.92 13.07 8.45
CA LEU A 120 7.74 13.92 8.27
C LEU A 120 7.27 14.58 9.56
N ASN A 121 7.41 13.90 10.72
CA ASN A 121 6.77 14.35 11.96
C ASN A 121 7.70 15.08 12.92
N PHE A 122 8.98 14.71 13.02
CA PHE A 122 9.84 15.25 14.07
C PHE A 122 10.59 16.52 13.68
N TYR A 123 10.97 16.66 12.41
CA TYR A 123 11.83 17.76 11.97
C TYR A 123 11.34 18.37 10.66
N THR A 124 10.43 19.33 10.80
CA THR A 124 9.96 20.14 9.68
C THR A 124 10.67 21.49 9.61
N PHE A 125 10.71 22.05 8.40
CA PHE A 125 11.20 23.41 8.18
C PHE A 125 10.08 24.43 8.36
N GLY A 126 10.41 25.73 8.27
CA GLY A 126 9.39 26.78 8.20
C GLY A 126 8.45 26.56 7.02
N ILE A 127 7.20 27.01 7.16
CA ILE A 127 6.15 26.76 6.15
C ILE A 127 6.54 27.24 4.74
N LEU A 128 7.20 28.40 4.63
CA LEU A 128 7.66 28.92 3.33
C LEU A 128 8.71 28.00 2.69
N THR A 129 9.63 27.46 3.50
CA THR A 129 10.65 26.53 3.03
C THR A 129 10.02 25.21 2.57
N GLU A 130 9.07 24.65 3.33
CA GLU A 130 8.37 23.42 2.95
C GLU A 130 7.52 23.61 1.69
N LEU A 131 6.87 24.77 1.51
CA LEU A 131 6.08 25.09 0.31
C LEU A 131 6.92 25.12 -0.98
N ILE A 132 8.21 25.46 -0.87
CA ILE A 132 9.15 25.45 -2.01
C ILE A 132 9.79 24.07 -2.17
N LEU A 133 10.20 23.42 -1.07
CA LEU A 133 10.89 22.13 -1.12
C LEU A 133 10.01 20.99 -1.64
N VAL A 134 8.76 20.89 -1.17
CA VAL A 134 7.84 19.82 -1.57
C VAL A 134 7.70 19.70 -3.10
N PRO A 135 7.32 20.76 -3.85
CA PRO A 135 7.14 20.65 -5.29
C PRO A 135 8.46 20.39 -6.03
N ILE A 136 9.59 20.94 -5.57
CA ILE A 136 10.91 20.69 -6.18
C ILE A 136 11.29 19.22 -6.04
N ILE A 137 11.18 18.65 -4.83
CA ILE A 137 11.50 17.24 -4.59
C ILE A 137 10.53 16.35 -5.36
N SER A 138 9.23 16.63 -5.32
CA SER A 138 8.22 15.89 -6.08
C SER A 138 8.52 15.91 -7.58
N PHE A 139 8.91 17.05 -8.14
CA PHE A 139 9.27 17.18 -9.55
C PHE A 139 10.49 16.32 -9.90
N ILE A 140 11.54 16.34 -9.08
CA ILE A 140 12.74 15.48 -9.27
C ILE A 140 12.36 14.00 -9.21
N VAL A 141 11.49 13.60 -8.27
CA VAL A 141 11.01 12.21 -8.16
C VAL A 141 10.21 11.79 -9.39
N ILE A 142 9.33 12.66 -9.90
CA ILE A 142 8.56 12.39 -11.12
C ILE A 142 9.50 12.18 -12.32
N LEU A 143 10.50 13.06 -12.49
CA LEU A 143 11.51 12.91 -13.55
C LEU A 143 12.35 11.63 -13.37
N TYR A 144 12.67 11.26 -12.13
CA TYR A 144 13.42 10.06 -11.81
C TYR A 144 12.63 8.81 -12.21
N GLU A 145 11.37 8.69 -11.81
CA GLU A 145 10.53 7.53 -12.17
C GLU A 145 10.20 7.51 -13.67
N TYR A 146 9.98 8.67 -14.30
CA TYR A 146 9.81 8.76 -15.75
C TYR A 146 11.04 8.26 -16.50
N SER A 147 12.24 8.76 -16.15
CA SER A 147 13.49 8.34 -16.79
C SER A 147 13.73 6.84 -16.61
N LYS A 148 13.47 6.28 -15.42
CA LYS A 148 13.55 4.84 -15.13
C LYS A 148 12.66 3.99 -16.03
N HIS A 149 11.44 4.44 -16.31
CA HIS A 149 10.55 3.75 -17.25
C HIS A 149 11.00 3.90 -18.71
N SER A 150 11.51 5.08 -19.09
CA SER A 150 11.88 5.40 -20.48
C SER A 150 13.24 4.83 -20.91
N MET A 151 14.11 4.44 -19.98
CA MET A 151 15.42 3.82 -20.27
C MET A 151 15.37 2.65 -21.23
N LYS A 152 14.28 1.86 -21.21
CA LYS A 152 14.14 0.69 -22.09
C LYS A 152 14.20 1.06 -23.57
N ASN A 153 13.75 2.26 -23.92
CA ASN A 153 13.64 2.71 -25.29
C ASN A 153 14.70 3.75 -25.66
N ASN A 154 15.34 4.40 -24.65
CA ASN A 154 16.25 5.51 -24.85
C ASN A 154 17.47 5.38 -23.92
N PRO A 155 18.63 4.92 -24.42
CA PRO A 155 19.84 4.70 -23.62
C PRO A 155 20.35 5.96 -22.91
N GLU A 156 20.10 7.15 -23.46
CA GLU A 156 20.52 8.44 -22.89
C GLU A 156 19.85 8.72 -21.52
N HIS A 157 18.65 8.19 -21.29
CA HIS A 157 17.95 8.35 -20.02
C HIS A 157 18.61 7.59 -18.86
N ILE A 158 19.53 6.66 -19.14
CA ILE A 158 20.34 6.01 -18.11
C ILE A 158 21.19 7.05 -17.36
N LYS A 159 21.81 7.98 -18.10
CA LYS A 159 22.63 9.05 -17.51
C LYS A 159 21.78 10.01 -16.68
N VAL A 160 20.63 10.43 -17.22
CA VAL A 160 19.68 11.33 -16.54
C VAL A 160 19.19 10.72 -15.24
N ASN A 161 18.78 9.45 -15.25
CA ASN A 161 18.31 8.80 -14.05
C ASN A 161 19.39 8.66 -12.98
N LYS A 162 20.64 8.32 -13.39
CA LYS A 162 21.76 8.22 -12.45
C LYS A 162 22.04 9.58 -11.79
N PHE A 163 21.97 10.67 -12.56
CA PHE A 163 22.06 12.03 -12.02
C PHE A 163 20.92 12.33 -11.05
N LEU A 164 19.66 12.07 -11.42
CA LEU A 164 18.50 12.31 -10.56
C LEU A 164 18.56 11.48 -9.28
N HIS A 165 19.00 10.22 -9.36
CA HIS A 165 19.22 9.35 -8.19
C HIS A 165 20.29 9.92 -7.26
N PHE A 166 21.41 10.40 -7.82
CA PHE A 166 22.47 11.04 -7.04
C PHE A 166 21.97 12.31 -6.35
N THR A 167 21.21 13.17 -7.06
CA THR A 167 20.58 14.37 -6.49
C THR A 167 19.62 14.02 -5.36
N LEU A 168 18.74 13.03 -5.55
CA LEU A 168 17.83 12.55 -4.50
C LEU A 168 18.59 11.99 -3.30
N SER A 169 19.72 11.32 -3.53
CA SER A 169 20.59 10.80 -2.47
C SER A 169 21.20 11.94 -1.65
N ILE A 170 21.69 13.01 -2.29
CA ILE A 170 22.21 14.20 -1.59
C ILE A 170 21.11 14.84 -0.75
N VAL A 171 19.92 15.05 -1.33
CA VAL A 171 18.77 15.60 -0.61
C VAL A 171 18.46 14.75 0.62
N GLY A 172 18.37 13.43 0.45
CA GLY A 172 18.17 12.48 1.55
C GLY A 172 19.23 12.58 2.64
N ILE A 173 20.50 12.70 2.28
CA ILE A 173 21.61 12.88 3.24
C ILE A 173 21.48 14.20 4.00
N ILE A 174 21.15 15.31 3.35
CA ILE A 174 20.94 16.61 4.00
C ILE A 174 19.82 16.52 5.04
N PHE A 175 18.70 15.87 4.68
CA PHE A 175 17.60 15.63 5.62
C PHE A 175 18.08 14.78 6.81
N LEU A 176 18.80 13.68 6.56
CA LEU A 176 19.32 12.82 7.62
C LEU A 176 20.26 13.57 8.57
N ILE A 177 21.21 14.36 8.05
CA ILE A 177 22.12 15.16 8.88
C ILE A 177 21.35 16.13 9.78
N ASN A 178 20.33 16.81 9.22
CA ASN A 178 19.50 17.73 10.00
C ASN A 178 18.72 17.01 11.10
N ILE A 179 18.12 15.86 10.78
CA ILE A 179 17.45 15.02 11.76
C ILE A 179 18.42 14.59 12.88
N PHE A 180 19.60 14.10 12.53
CA PHE A 180 20.61 13.69 13.50
C PHE A 180 21.00 14.87 14.40
N PHE A 181 21.32 16.03 13.81
CA PHE A 181 21.71 17.22 14.57
C PHE A 181 20.63 17.66 15.55
N ARG A 182 19.37 17.73 15.12
CA ARG A 182 18.25 18.12 16.00
C ARG A 182 17.92 17.06 17.04
N THR A 183 18.10 15.78 16.71
CA THR A 183 17.95 14.66 17.64
C THR A 183 19.00 14.70 18.73
N PHE A 184 20.27 14.90 18.39
CA PHE A 184 21.34 15.03 19.39
C PHE A 184 21.12 16.23 20.32
N ASN A 185 20.60 17.34 19.81
CA ASN A 185 20.36 18.56 20.58
C ASN A 185 19.02 18.59 21.32
N GLY A 186 18.17 17.55 21.21
CA GLY A 186 16.81 17.53 21.77
C GLY A 186 16.25 16.13 21.99
N TYR A 187 17.12 15.17 22.33
CA TYR A 187 16.77 13.75 22.46
C TYR A 187 15.74 13.49 23.56
N ASP A 188 15.71 14.33 24.60
CA ASP A 188 14.75 14.32 25.70
C ASP A 188 13.30 14.41 25.20
N LYS A 189 13.07 15.14 24.10
CA LYS A 189 11.75 15.26 23.48
C LYS A 189 11.34 14.01 22.71
N LEU A 190 12.27 13.17 22.24
CA LEU A 190 11.94 11.95 21.49
C LEU A 190 11.46 10.82 22.39
N PHE A 191 11.98 10.72 23.61
CA PHE A 191 11.67 9.63 24.54
C PHE A 191 10.42 9.87 25.40
N THR A 192 9.55 10.80 25.00
CA THR A 192 8.25 10.96 25.65
C THR A 192 7.33 9.79 25.27
N SER A 193 6.45 9.40 26.19
CA SER A 193 5.47 8.32 25.95
C SER A 193 4.66 8.54 24.66
N ASP A 194 4.25 9.77 24.40
CA ASP A 194 3.43 10.11 23.23
C ASP A 194 4.21 9.94 21.91
N ASN A 195 5.45 10.40 21.86
CA ASN A 195 6.28 10.27 20.65
C ASN A 195 6.68 8.82 20.38
N ILE A 196 6.93 8.04 21.43
CA ILE A 196 7.14 6.59 21.31
C ILE A 196 5.90 5.93 20.70
N LYS A 197 4.69 6.25 21.18
CA LYS A 197 3.44 5.72 20.62
C LYS A 197 3.29 6.09 19.14
N THR A 198 3.55 7.34 18.76
CA THR A 198 3.52 7.77 17.34
C THR A 198 4.50 6.98 16.48
N ILE A 199 5.72 6.70 16.95
CA ILE A 199 6.70 5.91 16.18
C ILE A 199 6.25 4.44 15.98
N TYR A 200 5.66 3.82 17.00
CA TYR A 200 5.26 2.41 16.95
C TYR A 200 3.89 2.17 16.33
N LEU A 201 2.98 3.15 16.38
CA LEU A 201 1.62 3.04 15.88
C LEU A 201 1.54 2.50 14.43
N PRO A 202 2.29 3.02 13.43
CA PRO A 202 2.22 2.56 12.05
C PRO A 202 2.68 1.11 11.90
N ILE A 203 3.70 0.73 12.67
CA ILE A 203 4.25 -0.62 12.68
C ILE A 203 3.17 -1.58 13.20
N ILE A 204 2.56 -1.23 14.33
CA ILE A 204 1.47 -2.00 14.96
C ILE A 204 0.28 -2.11 14.01
N LEU A 205 -0.20 -1.00 13.44
CA LEU A 205 -1.33 -0.99 12.51
C LEU A 205 -1.05 -1.84 11.26
N THR A 206 0.15 -1.76 10.69
CA THR A 206 0.56 -2.58 9.54
C THR A 206 0.62 -4.06 9.90
N THR A 207 1.21 -4.41 11.05
CA THR A 207 1.32 -5.80 11.50
C THR A 207 -0.06 -6.41 11.80
N ILE A 208 -0.94 -5.70 12.51
CA ILE A 208 -2.30 -6.19 12.82
C ILE A 208 -3.19 -6.20 11.56
N SER A 209 -2.89 -5.37 10.55
CA SER A 209 -3.56 -5.40 9.24
C SER A 209 -3.10 -6.54 8.33
N PHE A 210 -2.03 -7.25 8.68
CA PHE A 210 -1.50 -8.36 7.89
C PHE A 210 -2.57 -9.41 7.58
N PRO A 211 -3.31 -9.99 8.56
CA PRO A 211 -4.29 -11.04 8.27
C PRO A 211 -5.33 -10.58 7.25
N PHE A 212 -5.78 -9.33 7.33
CA PHE A 212 -6.71 -8.75 6.36
C PHE A 212 -6.14 -8.79 4.93
N TYR A 213 -4.92 -8.27 4.72
CA TYR A 213 -4.29 -8.26 3.39
C TYR A 213 -4.07 -9.67 2.86
N TYR A 214 -3.77 -10.63 3.73
CA TYR A 214 -3.61 -12.04 3.34
C TYR A 214 -4.91 -12.60 2.77
N PHE A 215 -6.01 -12.44 3.50
CA PHE A 215 -7.32 -12.92 3.06
C PHE A 215 -7.84 -12.18 1.83
N LEU A 216 -7.53 -10.88 1.70
CA LEU A 216 -7.84 -10.10 0.50
C LEU A 216 -7.14 -10.69 -0.73
N ALA A 217 -5.82 -10.91 -0.65
CA ALA A 217 -5.06 -11.52 -1.74
C ALA A 217 -5.55 -12.93 -2.08
N LEU A 218 -5.82 -13.75 -1.07
CA LEU A 218 -6.38 -15.08 -1.25
C LEU A 218 -7.74 -15.04 -1.98
N GLY A 219 -8.63 -14.13 -1.58
CA GLY A 219 -9.92 -13.89 -2.24
C GLY A 219 -9.75 -13.48 -3.71
N MET A 220 -8.82 -12.57 -4.01
CA MET A 220 -8.51 -12.14 -5.37
C MET A 220 -8.02 -13.30 -6.25
N ILE A 221 -7.14 -14.16 -5.75
CA ILE A 221 -6.64 -15.33 -6.49
C ILE A 221 -7.77 -16.31 -6.78
N TYR A 222 -8.64 -16.58 -5.80
CA TYR A 222 -9.82 -17.43 -5.99
C TYR A 222 -10.78 -16.86 -7.03
N GLU A 223 -11.11 -15.57 -6.94
CA GLU A 223 -12.00 -14.91 -7.89
C GLU A 223 -11.44 -15.01 -9.31
N GLU A 224 -10.18 -14.64 -9.52
CA GLU A 224 -9.53 -14.70 -10.83
C GLU A 224 -9.53 -16.14 -11.38
N PHE A 225 -9.19 -17.12 -10.55
CA PHE A 225 -9.18 -18.51 -10.98
C PHE A 225 -10.58 -19.02 -11.30
N PHE A 226 -11.59 -18.67 -10.52
CA PHE A 226 -12.97 -19.11 -10.77
C PHE A 226 -13.60 -18.46 -11.99
N VAL A 227 -13.22 -17.22 -12.30
CA VAL A 227 -13.56 -16.58 -13.59
C VAL A 227 -12.94 -17.37 -14.73
N ARG A 228 -11.65 -17.76 -14.63
CA ARG A 228 -11.00 -18.62 -15.64
C ARG A 228 -11.70 -19.96 -15.82
N ILE A 229 -12.06 -20.64 -14.73
CA ILE A 229 -12.81 -21.91 -14.76
C ILE A 229 -14.18 -21.75 -15.44
N ASN A 230 -14.87 -20.62 -15.21
CA ASN A 230 -16.16 -20.35 -15.86
C ASN A 230 -16.05 -20.28 -17.39
N PHE A 231 -14.94 -19.76 -17.91
CA PHE A 231 -14.64 -19.72 -19.34
C PHE A 231 -14.09 -21.06 -19.86
N MET A 232 -13.35 -21.81 -19.04
CA MET A 232 -12.69 -23.05 -19.44
C MET A 232 -13.68 -24.20 -19.67
N PHE A 233 -14.71 -24.32 -18.83
CA PHE A 233 -15.72 -25.38 -18.92
C PHE A 233 -17.05 -24.82 -19.41
N SER A 234 -17.85 -25.63 -20.10
CA SER A 234 -19.22 -25.24 -20.46
C SER A 234 -20.23 -25.76 -19.43
N ASP A 235 -20.07 -27.02 -18.99
CA ASP A 235 -20.97 -27.69 -18.04
C ASP A 235 -20.91 -27.07 -16.63
N SER A 236 -22.08 -26.70 -16.11
CA SER A 236 -22.26 -26.12 -14.79
C SER A 236 -21.91 -27.07 -13.63
N ARG A 237 -22.10 -28.38 -13.80
CA ARG A 237 -21.78 -29.40 -12.78
C ARG A 237 -20.28 -29.51 -12.60
N ILE A 238 -19.56 -29.69 -13.71
CA ILE A 238 -18.09 -29.75 -13.73
C ILE A 238 -17.49 -28.46 -13.15
N LYS A 239 -18.03 -27.28 -13.51
CA LYS A 239 -17.60 -26.00 -12.90
C LYS A 239 -17.70 -26.01 -11.38
N LYS A 240 -18.85 -26.44 -10.84
CA LYS A 240 -19.07 -26.48 -9.38
C LYS A 240 -18.15 -27.47 -8.70
N ASP A 241 -17.96 -28.65 -9.29
CA ASP A 241 -17.10 -29.69 -8.73
C ASP A 241 -15.63 -29.28 -8.72
N VAL A 242 -15.13 -28.72 -9.83
CA VAL A 242 -13.76 -28.18 -9.91
C VAL A 242 -13.56 -27.08 -8.87
N LYS A 243 -14.46 -26.10 -8.77
CA LYS A 243 -14.35 -25.02 -7.77
C LYS A 243 -14.36 -25.54 -6.34
N LYS A 244 -15.24 -26.50 -6.03
CA LYS A 244 -15.32 -27.14 -4.71
C LYS A 244 -14.02 -27.85 -4.36
N GLN A 245 -13.46 -28.62 -5.29
CA GLN A 245 -12.20 -29.33 -5.05
C GLN A 245 -11.03 -28.35 -4.89
N ILE A 246 -10.99 -27.26 -5.69
CA ILE A 246 -9.98 -26.21 -5.51
C ILE A 246 -10.08 -25.62 -4.11
N LEU A 247 -11.28 -25.25 -3.63
CA LEU A 247 -11.49 -24.71 -2.28
C LEU A 247 -11.01 -25.68 -1.20
N LEU A 248 -11.38 -26.96 -1.30
CA LEU A 248 -11.04 -27.96 -0.28
C LEU A 248 -9.54 -28.27 -0.24
N LYS A 249 -8.87 -28.35 -1.40
CA LYS A 249 -7.45 -28.74 -1.47
C LYS A 249 -6.51 -27.56 -1.25
N ALA A 250 -6.83 -26.39 -1.79
CA ALA A 250 -6.04 -25.18 -1.58
C ALA A 250 -6.29 -24.59 -0.18
N ASN A 251 -7.55 -24.57 0.27
CA ASN A 251 -8.00 -24.00 1.54
C ASN A 251 -7.48 -22.55 1.69
N PHE A 252 -6.92 -22.19 2.85
CA PHE A 252 -6.33 -20.87 3.09
C PHE A 252 -4.85 -20.76 2.72
N ARG A 253 -4.31 -21.63 1.86
CA ARG A 253 -2.87 -21.63 1.53
C ARG A 253 -2.62 -20.94 0.18
N ILE A 254 -2.21 -19.67 0.20
CA ILE A 254 -1.89 -18.89 -1.01
C ILE A 254 -0.93 -19.65 -1.95
N ASN A 255 0.20 -20.17 -1.45
CA ASN A 255 1.18 -20.85 -2.31
C ASN A 255 0.57 -22.07 -3.03
N ARG A 256 -0.24 -22.85 -2.33
CA ARG A 256 -0.92 -24.01 -2.89
C ARG A 256 -1.92 -23.59 -3.96
N LEU A 257 -2.72 -22.56 -3.68
CA LEU A 257 -3.71 -22.02 -4.61
C LEU A 257 -3.06 -21.48 -5.89
N THR A 258 -1.97 -20.72 -5.75
CA THR A 258 -1.22 -20.19 -6.88
C THR A 258 -0.63 -21.30 -7.73
N ASN A 259 -0.05 -22.34 -7.13
CA ASN A 259 0.46 -23.51 -7.85
C ASN A 259 -0.64 -24.22 -8.65
N ILE A 260 -1.80 -24.46 -8.02
CA ILE A 260 -2.96 -25.06 -8.71
C ILE A 260 -3.36 -24.19 -9.89
N LYS A 261 -3.56 -22.89 -9.66
CA LYS A 261 -3.99 -21.94 -10.70
C LYS A 261 -3.04 -21.91 -11.90
N ASN A 262 -1.72 -21.92 -11.66
CA ASN A 262 -0.73 -21.81 -12.72
C ASN A 262 -0.58 -23.11 -13.54
N ASN A 263 -0.78 -24.27 -12.90
CA ASN A 263 -0.58 -25.58 -13.52
C ASN A 263 -1.91 -26.30 -13.87
N PHE A 264 -3.04 -25.58 -13.82
CA PHE A 264 -4.35 -26.17 -14.13
C PHE A 264 -4.58 -26.28 -15.64
N GLU A 265 -4.84 -27.49 -16.10
CA GLU A 265 -5.10 -27.84 -17.49
C GLU A 265 -6.49 -28.45 -17.64
N LYS A 266 -7.25 -27.96 -18.62
CA LYS A 266 -8.63 -28.40 -18.90
C LYS A 266 -8.70 -29.91 -19.17
N ASN A 267 -7.81 -30.43 -20.01
CA ASN A 267 -7.88 -31.80 -20.52
C ASN A 267 -7.71 -32.82 -19.38
N LYS A 268 -6.74 -32.59 -18.49
CA LYS A 268 -6.49 -33.44 -17.32
C LYS A 268 -7.67 -33.47 -16.33
N ALA A 269 -8.48 -32.42 -16.27
CA ALA A 269 -9.68 -32.37 -15.45
C ALA A 269 -10.84 -33.22 -16.00
N TYR A 270 -10.82 -33.57 -17.29
CA TYR A 270 -11.77 -34.52 -17.90
C TYR A 270 -11.27 -35.96 -17.84
N GLU A 271 -9.95 -36.19 -17.90
CA GLU A 271 -9.34 -37.52 -17.94
C GLU A 271 -9.23 -38.20 -16.57
N LYS A 272 -9.11 -37.42 -15.49
CA LYS A 272 -8.88 -37.94 -14.13
C LYS A 272 -9.99 -37.53 -13.18
N ASN A 273 -10.10 -38.24 -12.05
CA ASN A 273 -10.88 -37.76 -10.92
C ASN A 273 -10.36 -36.36 -10.52
N ILE A 274 -11.25 -35.36 -10.52
CA ILE A 274 -10.91 -33.95 -10.29
C ILE A 274 -10.15 -33.76 -8.96
N ALA A 275 -10.51 -34.52 -7.92
CA ALA A 275 -9.87 -34.45 -6.62
C ALA A 275 -8.43 -34.98 -6.64
N GLU A 276 -8.19 -36.09 -7.35
CA GLU A 276 -6.86 -36.68 -7.54
C GLU A 276 -5.98 -35.80 -8.42
N TYR A 277 -6.55 -35.25 -9.49
CA TYR A 277 -5.85 -34.33 -10.38
C TYR A 277 -5.35 -33.09 -9.63
N ILE A 278 -6.23 -32.40 -8.89
CA ILE A 278 -5.84 -31.21 -8.13
C ILE A 278 -4.78 -31.54 -7.08
N ASN A 279 -4.88 -32.70 -6.43
CA ASN A 279 -3.86 -33.19 -5.49
C ASN A 279 -2.51 -33.50 -6.15
N SER A 280 -2.51 -33.96 -7.41
CA SER A 280 -1.29 -34.30 -8.14
C SER A 280 -0.46 -33.07 -8.52
N ILE A 281 -1.10 -31.91 -8.65
CA ILE A 281 -0.40 -30.63 -8.83
C ILE A 281 0.29 -30.34 -7.49
N LYS A 282 1.62 -30.29 -7.44
CA LYS A 282 2.38 -29.88 -6.25
C LYS A 282 2.67 -28.38 -6.30
#